data_AF-A0AAD8CQG1-F1
#
_entry.id   AF-A0AAD8CQG1-F1
#
_cell.length_a   1.000
_cell.length_b   1.000
_cell.length_c   1.000
_cell.angle_alpha   90.00
_cell.angle_beta   90.00
_cell.angle_gamma   90.00
#
_symmetry.space_group_name_H-M   'P 1'
#
loop_
_entity.id
_entity.type
_entity.pdbx_description
1 polymer ?
#
loop_
_entity_poly.entity_id
_entity_poly.type
_entity_poly.pdbx_seq_one_letter_code
_entity_poly.pdbx_strand_id
1 'polypeptide(L)'
;LFLGFCVPASNQIRKFLFVKTEMSWSKAQSYCKEKHTDLATVHSQEEADQLLNITGDSLSDTAWIGLYRDDTQNWQWSNSDDVIYSNWTADLFCASVNSQGEWEDRVCNEKKAFMCYNGKGLTVSILTTATPFDLLFVFTETSNIAERYTLIEELKTWTEAQQYCKEHHTDLVSIKSASENEDLVKKAQGKPFWIGL
;
A
#
# COMPACT_ATOMS: atom_id res chain seq x y z
N LEU A 1 -12.86 -20.14 8.43
CA LEU A 1 -12.92 -21.13 7.34
C LEU A 1 -13.75 -20.48 6.23
N PHE A 2 -13.46 -20.72 4.96
CA PHE A 2 -14.07 -19.94 3.87
C PHE A 2 -14.79 -20.83 2.87
N LEU A 3 -15.75 -20.24 2.15
CA LEU A 3 -16.49 -20.88 1.05
C LEU A 3 -15.57 -21.07 -0.17
N GLY A 4 -16.06 -21.57 -1.32
CA GLY A 4 -15.19 -21.75 -2.49
C GLY A 4 -15.88 -21.66 -3.85
N PHE A 5 -15.17 -21.19 -4.86
CA PHE A 5 -15.62 -21.22 -6.25
C PHE A 5 -14.92 -22.33 -7.04
N CYS A 6 -15.68 -23.17 -7.74
CA CYS A 6 -15.13 -24.20 -8.62
C CYS A 6 -15.42 -23.91 -10.10
N VAL A 7 -14.58 -24.44 -10.99
CA VAL A 7 -14.80 -24.45 -12.44
C VAL A 7 -15.43 -25.79 -12.86
N PRO A 8 -16.59 -25.82 -13.55
CA PRO A 8 -17.20 -27.04 -14.09
C PRO A 8 -16.33 -27.72 -15.16
N ALA A 9 -16.53 -29.01 -15.39
CA ALA A 9 -15.81 -29.81 -16.39
C ALA A 9 -16.21 -29.56 -17.87
N SER A 10 -16.83 -28.42 -18.20
CA SER A 10 -17.40 -28.16 -19.53
C SER A 10 -16.49 -27.31 -20.42
N ASN A 11 -16.46 -27.61 -21.73
CA ASN A 11 -15.54 -27.00 -22.71
C ASN A 11 -16.15 -25.78 -23.46
N GLN A 12 -16.84 -24.91 -22.74
CA GLN A 12 -17.35 -23.61 -23.23
C GLN A 12 -17.05 -22.55 -22.17
N ILE A 13 -17.13 -21.26 -22.55
CA ILE A 13 -16.95 -20.03 -21.73
C ILE A 13 -16.92 -20.33 -20.22
N ARG A 14 -15.80 -20.01 -19.55
CA ARG A 14 -15.59 -20.30 -18.11
C ARG A 14 -16.79 -19.81 -17.30
N LYS A 15 -17.56 -20.74 -16.75
CA LYS A 15 -18.62 -20.48 -15.78
C LYS A 15 -18.11 -20.89 -14.40
N PHE A 16 -18.54 -20.21 -13.35
CA PHE A 16 -18.13 -20.53 -11.99
C PHE A 16 -19.30 -21.09 -11.17
N LEU A 17 -18.98 -21.95 -10.21
CA LEU A 17 -19.93 -22.52 -9.27
C LEU A 17 -19.55 -22.12 -7.85
N PHE A 18 -20.51 -21.60 -7.09
CA PHE A 18 -20.31 -21.25 -5.68
C PHE A 18 -20.67 -22.41 -4.75
N VAL A 19 -19.73 -22.79 -3.89
CA VAL A 19 -19.86 -23.88 -2.91
C VAL A 19 -20.02 -23.29 -1.52
N LYS A 20 -21.22 -23.43 -0.95
CA LYS A 20 -21.59 -22.96 0.40
C LYS A 20 -21.13 -23.92 1.52
N THR A 21 -19.89 -24.38 1.45
CA THR A 21 -19.30 -25.25 2.47
C THR A 21 -17.98 -24.65 2.94
N GLU A 22 -17.85 -24.42 4.24
CA GLU A 22 -16.65 -23.83 4.82
C GLU A 22 -15.48 -24.82 4.85
N MET A 23 -14.36 -24.44 4.24
CA MET A 23 -13.17 -25.28 4.10
C MET A 23 -11.88 -24.46 4.23
N SER A 24 -10.75 -25.13 4.48
CA SER A 24 -9.43 -24.54 4.23
C SER A 24 -9.16 -24.51 2.72
N TRP A 25 -8.24 -23.66 2.26
CA TRP A 25 -7.92 -23.56 0.83
C TRP A 25 -7.59 -24.93 0.21
N SER A 26 -6.72 -25.72 0.86
CA SER A 26 -6.33 -27.06 0.41
C SER A 26 -7.51 -28.04 0.33
N LYS A 27 -8.45 -27.96 1.26
CA LYS A 27 -9.68 -28.78 1.26
C LYS A 27 -10.63 -28.34 0.16
N ALA A 28 -10.78 -27.03 -0.06
CA ALA A 28 -11.60 -26.47 -1.14
C ALA A 28 -11.05 -26.87 -2.52
N GLN A 29 -9.73 -26.81 -2.70
CA GLN A 29 -9.07 -27.28 -3.92
C GLN A 29 -9.32 -28.77 -4.16
N SER A 30 -9.11 -29.60 -3.13
CA SER A 30 -9.34 -31.04 -3.22
C SER A 30 -10.79 -31.34 -3.59
N TYR A 31 -11.75 -30.64 -2.97
CA TYR A 31 -13.17 -30.76 -3.28
C TYR A 31 -13.47 -30.39 -4.74
N CYS A 32 -12.96 -29.25 -5.22
CA CYS A 32 -13.19 -28.83 -6.61
C CYS A 32 -12.55 -29.79 -7.61
N LYS A 33 -11.36 -30.37 -7.33
CA LYS A 33 -10.74 -31.38 -8.20
C LYS A 33 -11.47 -32.72 -8.18
N GLU A 34 -12.10 -33.08 -7.06
CA GLU A 34 -12.87 -34.33 -6.96
C GLU A 34 -14.22 -34.24 -7.67
N LYS A 35 -14.91 -33.11 -7.54
CA LYS A 35 -16.29 -32.94 -8.03
C LYS A 35 -16.40 -32.15 -9.35
N HIS A 36 -15.37 -31.37 -9.69
CA HIS A 36 -15.35 -30.42 -10.80
C HIS A 36 -13.96 -30.42 -11.46
N THR A 37 -13.52 -29.30 -12.04
CA THR A 37 -12.18 -29.17 -12.65
C THR A 37 -11.14 -28.76 -11.61
N ASP A 38 -11.28 -27.57 -11.02
CA ASP A 38 -10.42 -27.02 -9.97
C ASP A 38 -11.10 -25.80 -9.33
N LEU A 39 -10.46 -25.16 -8.35
CA LEU A 39 -10.83 -23.84 -7.89
C LEU A 39 -10.84 -22.81 -9.04
N ALA A 40 -11.69 -21.80 -8.91
CA ALA A 40 -11.85 -20.75 -9.90
C ALA A 40 -10.56 -19.95 -10.11
N THR A 41 -10.12 -19.86 -11.36
CA THR A 41 -9.01 -19.02 -11.81
C THR A 41 -9.57 -17.91 -12.69
N VAL A 42 -9.04 -16.70 -12.52
CA VAL A 42 -9.63 -15.47 -13.09
C VAL A 42 -8.62 -14.81 -14.01
N HIS A 43 -8.99 -14.63 -15.27
CA HIS A 43 -8.09 -14.12 -16.31
C HIS A 43 -8.56 -12.79 -16.93
N SER A 44 -9.71 -12.27 -16.50
CA SER A 44 -10.21 -10.97 -16.95
C SER A 44 -11.15 -10.32 -15.93
N GLN A 45 -11.43 -9.03 -16.14
CA GLN A 45 -12.40 -8.29 -15.32
C GLN A 45 -13.81 -8.89 -15.45
N GLU A 46 -14.19 -9.32 -16.65
CA GLU A 46 -15.50 -9.92 -16.89
C GLU A 46 -15.70 -11.22 -16.10
N GLU A 47 -14.64 -12.03 -15.95
CA GLU A 47 -14.65 -13.23 -15.10
C GLU A 47 -14.76 -12.87 -13.61
N ALA A 48 -14.08 -11.81 -13.16
CA ALA A 48 -14.20 -11.31 -11.79
C ALA A 48 -15.64 -10.83 -11.50
N ASP A 49 -16.24 -10.08 -12.42
CA ASP A 49 -17.61 -9.59 -12.30
C ASP A 49 -18.62 -10.75 -12.30
N GLN A 50 -18.37 -11.83 -13.06
CA GLN A 50 -19.18 -13.05 -13.01
C GLN A 50 -19.14 -13.71 -11.64
N LEU A 51 -17.96 -13.83 -11.01
CA LEU A 51 -17.83 -14.37 -9.65
C LEU A 51 -18.66 -13.56 -8.65
N LEU A 52 -18.60 -12.23 -8.72
CA LEU A 52 -19.37 -11.32 -7.86
C LEU A 52 -20.89 -11.47 -8.07
N ASN A 53 -21.32 -11.63 -9.31
CA ASN A 53 -22.74 -11.78 -9.64
C ASN A 53 -23.32 -13.12 -9.17
N ILE A 54 -22.53 -14.20 -9.14
CA ILE A 54 -22.97 -15.52 -8.67
C ILE A 54 -23.31 -15.50 -7.16
N THR A 55 -22.62 -14.66 -6.39
CA THR A 55 -22.84 -14.53 -4.94
C THR A 55 -24.05 -13.67 -4.56
N GLY A 56 -24.56 -12.81 -5.45
CA GLY A 56 -25.66 -11.87 -5.16
C GLY A 56 -25.35 -10.93 -3.98
N ASP A 57 -26.39 -10.29 -3.39
CA ASP A 57 -26.29 -9.45 -2.17
C ASP A 57 -25.88 -10.23 -0.89
N SER A 58 -25.50 -11.51 -1.00
CA SER A 58 -25.06 -12.36 0.11
C SER A 58 -23.60 -12.06 0.52
N LEU A 59 -23.25 -10.77 0.60
CA LEU A 59 -21.92 -10.19 0.85
C LEU A 59 -21.43 -10.32 2.30
N SER A 60 -21.82 -11.36 3.03
CA SER A 60 -21.20 -11.65 4.34
C SER A 60 -20.02 -12.62 4.24
N ASP A 61 -19.94 -13.42 3.17
CA ASP A 61 -19.09 -14.62 3.19
C ASP A 61 -17.96 -14.54 2.15
N THR A 62 -16.72 -14.56 2.63
CA THR A 62 -15.51 -14.64 1.79
C THR A 62 -15.35 -16.06 1.22
N ALA A 63 -14.90 -16.16 -0.03
CA ALA A 63 -14.76 -17.43 -0.75
C ALA A 63 -13.37 -17.60 -1.35
N TRP A 64 -12.87 -18.85 -1.32
CA TRP A 64 -11.63 -19.25 -1.96
C TRP A 64 -11.74 -19.22 -3.48
N ILE A 65 -10.69 -18.68 -4.09
CA ILE A 65 -10.35 -18.84 -5.50
C ILE A 65 -9.05 -19.65 -5.61
N GLY A 66 -8.67 -20.03 -6.83
CA GLY A 66 -7.51 -20.87 -7.12
C GLY A 66 -6.17 -20.16 -6.98
N LEU A 67 -6.15 -18.88 -6.59
CA LEU A 67 -4.91 -18.12 -6.41
C LEU A 67 -4.26 -18.55 -5.10
N TYR A 68 -2.99 -18.95 -5.16
CA TYR A 68 -2.23 -19.34 -3.98
C TYR A 68 -0.77 -18.88 -4.09
N ARG A 69 -0.09 -18.88 -2.94
CA ARG A 69 1.34 -18.56 -2.85
C ARG A 69 2.11 -19.86 -2.67
N ASP A 70 3.08 -20.10 -3.54
CA ASP A 70 3.96 -21.26 -3.45
C ASP A 70 5.06 -21.06 -2.38
N ASP A 71 5.89 -22.09 -2.18
CA ASP A 71 7.00 -22.06 -1.23
C ASP A 71 8.06 -21.00 -1.58
N THR A 72 8.14 -20.61 -2.85
CA THR A 72 9.03 -19.55 -3.35
C THR A 72 8.43 -18.16 -3.22
N GLN A 73 7.30 -18.04 -2.53
CA GLN A 73 6.60 -16.79 -2.28
C GLN A 73 6.00 -16.14 -3.55
N ASN A 74 5.82 -16.92 -4.62
CA ASN A 74 5.22 -16.46 -5.88
C ASN A 74 3.74 -16.80 -5.96
N TRP A 75 2.95 -15.88 -6.50
CA TRP A 75 1.52 -16.11 -6.77
C TRP A 75 1.34 -16.96 -8.01
N GLN A 76 0.55 -18.02 -7.90
CA GLN A 76 0.22 -18.92 -9.00
C GLN A 76 -1.25 -19.33 -8.96
N TRP A 77 -1.80 -19.66 -10.13
CA TRP A 77 -3.11 -20.28 -10.19
C TRP A 77 -3.01 -21.79 -9.95
N SER A 78 -4.01 -22.36 -9.27
CA SER A 78 -4.06 -23.79 -8.93
C SER A 78 -4.11 -24.73 -10.15
N ASN A 79 -4.53 -24.20 -11.30
CA ASN A 79 -4.57 -24.88 -12.60
C ASN A 79 -3.25 -24.77 -13.38
N SER A 80 -2.21 -24.17 -12.80
CA SER A 80 -0.89 -23.92 -13.43
C SER A 80 -0.88 -22.86 -14.54
N ASP A 81 -1.96 -22.09 -14.72
CA ASP A 81 -1.95 -20.95 -15.65
C ASP A 81 -1.15 -19.77 -15.05
N ASP A 82 -0.62 -18.93 -15.93
CA ASP A 82 0.04 -17.68 -15.54
C ASP A 82 -0.96 -16.68 -14.90
N VAL A 83 -0.50 -15.95 -13.89
CA VAL A 83 -1.26 -14.86 -13.27
C VAL A 83 -1.16 -13.60 -14.15
N ILE A 84 -1.99 -13.53 -15.19
CA ILE A 84 -2.04 -12.39 -16.14
C ILE A 84 -3.03 -11.29 -15.73
N TYR A 85 -3.96 -11.62 -14.85
CA TYR A 85 -4.94 -10.70 -14.28
C TYR A 85 -4.92 -10.85 -12.76
N SER A 86 -4.93 -9.73 -12.07
CA SER A 86 -5.08 -9.68 -10.63
C SER A 86 -5.85 -8.44 -10.23
N ASN A 87 -6.85 -8.60 -9.39
CA ASN A 87 -7.55 -7.49 -8.75
C ASN A 87 -7.14 -7.40 -7.28
N TRP A 88 -5.82 -7.40 -7.05
CA TRP A 88 -5.29 -7.14 -5.72
C TRP A 88 -5.66 -5.73 -5.31
N THR A 89 -6.24 -5.57 -4.14
CA THR A 89 -6.28 -4.27 -3.48
C THR A 89 -4.90 -3.99 -2.91
N ALA A 90 -3.99 -3.53 -3.77
CA ALA A 90 -2.75 -2.91 -3.30
C ALA A 90 -3.11 -1.61 -2.57
N ASP A 91 -2.43 -1.37 -1.44
CA ASP A 91 -2.53 -0.18 -0.58
C ASP A 91 -3.79 -0.07 0.29
N LEU A 92 -4.17 -1.17 0.97
CA LEU A 92 -5.04 -1.02 2.14
C LEU A 92 -4.36 -0.23 3.24
N PHE A 93 -3.03 -0.29 3.37
CA PHE A 93 -2.32 0.31 4.48
C PHE A 93 -1.14 1.20 4.06
N CYS A 94 -1.09 2.37 4.67
CA CYS A 94 -0.11 3.41 4.50
C CYS A 94 0.59 3.67 5.85
N ALA A 95 1.83 4.13 5.80
CA ALA A 95 2.65 4.30 6.99
C ALA A 95 2.31 5.59 7.74
N SER A 96 2.06 5.46 9.05
CA SER A 96 1.90 6.58 9.97
C SER A 96 2.74 6.40 11.22
N VAL A 97 3.00 7.50 11.92
CA VAL A 97 3.58 7.47 13.27
C VAL A 97 2.47 7.72 14.29
N ASN A 98 2.42 6.93 15.36
CA ASN A 98 1.46 7.12 16.46
C ASN A 98 1.96 8.10 17.52
N SER A 99 1.17 8.32 18.57
CA SER A 99 1.53 9.28 19.64
C SER A 99 2.72 8.84 20.50
N GLN A 100 3.08 7.56 20.45
CA GLN A 100 4.23 6.96 21.13
C GLN A 100 5.51 6.99 20.24
N GLY A 101 5.39 7.38 18.98
CA GLY A 101 6.48 7.36 18.02
C GLY A 101 6.69 6.01 17.33
N GLU A 102 5.75 5.08 17.46
CA GLU A 102 5.79 3.79 16.78
C GLU A 102 5.20 3.93 15.38
N TRP A 103 5.73 3.16 14.43
CA TRP A 103 5.24 3.17 13.05
C TRP A 103 4.13 2.14 12.91
N GLU A 104 3.02 2.56 12.31
CA GLU A 104 1.81 1.76 12.14
C GLU A 104 1.41 1.72 10.66
N ASP A 105 0.92 0.57 10.23
CA ASP A 105 0.17 0.38 9.01
C ASP A 105 -1.30 0.79 9.24
N ARG A 106 -1.75 1.83 8.52
CA ARG A 106 -3.09 2.42 8.71
C ARG A 106 -3.82 2.58 7.41
N VAL A 107 -5.16 2.54 7.46
CA VAL A 107 -5.96 2.62 6.24
C VAL A 107 -5.67 3.94 5.51
N CYS A 108 -5.23 3.87 4.25
CA CYS A 108 -4.75 5.04 3.49
C CYS A 108 -5.80 6.16 3.34
N ASN A 109 -7.09 5.81 3.44
CA ASN A 109 -8.22 6.74 3.38
C ASN A 109 -8.54 7.42 4.73
N GLU A 110 -7.88 7.04 5.83
CA GLU A 110 -7.97 7.81 7.08
C GLU A 110 -7.43 9.22 6.88
N LYS A 111 -8.08 10.23 7.46
CA LYS A 111 -7.58 11.60 7.41
C LYS A 111 -6.71 11.88 8.63
N LYS A 112 -5.45 12.25 8.42
CA LYS A 112 -4.49 12.60 9.47
C LYS A 112 -3.69 13.84 9.09
N ALA A 113 -3.09 14.47 10.10
CA ALA A 113 -2.00 15.40 9.88
C ALA A 113 -0.84 14.68 9.19
N PHE A 114 0.07 15.42 8.58
CA PHE A 114 1.14 14.81 7.79
C PHE A 114 2.41 15.66 7.86
N MET A 115 3.56 14.99 7.75
CA MET A 115 4.86 15.64 7.86
C MET A 115 5.53 15.65 6.50
N CYS A 116 5.78 16.84 5.96
CA CYS A 116 6.55 17.01 4.73
C CYS A 116 8.03 17.26 5.08
N TYR A 117 8.95 16.87 4.21
CA TYR A 117 10.32 17.37 4.26
C TYR A 117 10.57 18.43 3.20
N ASN A 118 11.42 19.39 3.56
CA ASN A 118 11.89 20.45 2.68
C ASN A 118 13.26 20.05 2.14
N GLY A 119 13.36 19.75 0.84
CA GLY A 119 14.64 19.56 0.15
C GLY A 119 15.49 20.84 0.06
N LYS A 120 15.02 21.97 0.60
CA LYS A 120 15.67 23.30 0.53
C LYS A 120 16.44 23.67 1.81
N GLY A 121 17.09 22.71 2.48
CA GLY A 121 17.98 22.94 3.63
C GLY A 121 19.41 23.36 3.25
N LEU A 122 19.68 23.67 1.99
CA LEU A 122 20.97 24.20 1.54
C LEU A 122 20.88 25.73 1.54
N THR A 123 21.35 26.36 2.61
CA THR A 123 21.58 27.81 2.58
C THR A 123 22.84 28.08 1.78
N VAL A 124 22.72 28.96 0.78
CA VAL A 124 23.86 29.42 -0.04
C VAL A 124 24.43 30.66 0.62
N SER A 125 25.59 30.53 1.24
CA SER A 125 26.39 31.69 1.63
C SER A 125 27.34 32.08 0.48
N ILE A 126 27.16 33.29 -0.04
CA ILE A 126 28.05 33.88 -1.06
C ILE A 126 29.23 34.53 -0.32
N LEU A 127 30.42 33.96 -0.45
CA LEU A 127 31.64 34.66 -0.03
C LEU A 127 32.13 35.54 -1.18
N THR A 128 32.03 36.85 -1.03
CA THR A 128 32.63 37.80 -1.99
C THR A 128 34.15 37.78 -1.80
N THR A 129 34.86 37.13 -2.71
CA THR A 129 36.32 37.28 -2.79
C THR A 129 36.66 38.53 -3.60
N ALA A 130 37.85 39.11 -3.37
CA ALA A 130 38.25 40.42 -3.92
C ALA A 130 38.42 40.45 -5.45
N THR A 131 38.10 39.37 -6.16
CA THR A 131 38.20 39.27 -7.63
C THR A 131 36.81 39.06 -8.25
N PRO A 132 36.51 39.68 -9.42
CA PRO A 132 35.18 39.63 -10.03
C PRO A 132 34.75 38.27 -10.62
N PHE A 133 35.59 37.24 -10.53
CA PHE A 133 35.44 35.99 -11.30
C PHE A 133 35.22 34.73 -10.46
N ASP A 134 35.37 34.77 -9.14
CA ASP A 134 35.21 33.59 -8.28
C ASP A 134 34.05 33.78 -7.28
N LEU A 135 32.84 33.41 -7.71
CA LEU A 135 31.72 33.16 -6.80
C LEU A 135 31.94 31.80 -6.13
N LEU A 136 32.45 31.80 -4.90
CA LEU A 136 32.53 30.58 -4.10
C LEU A 136 31.17 30.30 -3.45
N PHE A 137 30.45 29.31 -3.97
CA PHE A 137 29.22 28.79 -3.36
C PHE A 137 29.58 27.89 -2.18
N VAL A 138 29.33 28.36 -0.96
CA VAL A 138 29.44 27.52 0.24
C VAL A 138 28.04 27.05 0.60
N PHE A 139 27.82 25.73 0.49
CA PHE A 139 26.62 25.06 0.97
C PHE A 139 26.80 24.75 2.45
N THR A 140 26.03 25.41 3.31
CA THR A 140 25.93 25.01 4.72
C THR A 140 24.68 24.17 4.91
N GLU A 141 24.86 22.91 5.27
CA GLU A 141 23.78 22.03 5.69
C GLU A 141 23.33 22.51 7.08
N THR A 142 22.22 23.25 7.17
CA THR A 142 21.69 23.60 8.48
C THR A 142 21.06 22.34 9.08
N SER A 143 21.69 21.81 10.12
CA SER A 143 21.25 20.61 10.85
C SER A 143 19.97 20.81 11.67
N ASN A 144 19.18 21.84 11.35
CA ASN A 144 17.99 22.18 12.11
C ASN A 144 16.78 21.40 11.57
N ILE A 145 16.33 20.41 12.35
CA ILE A 145 15.11 19.62 12.10
C ILE A 145 13.89 20.52 11.89
N ALA A 146 13.84 21.69 12.55
CA ALA A 146 12.74 22.63 12.40
C ALA A 146 12.65 23.22 10.99
N GLU A 147 13.78 23.37 10.29
CA GLU A 147 13.86 23.87 8.92
C GLU A 147 13.68 22.75 7.88
N ARG A 148 14.15 21.53 8.22
CA ARG A 148 14.13 20.37 7.32
C ARG A 148 12.76 19.71 7.18
N TYR A 149 11.91 19.79 8.21
CA TYR A 149 10.60 19.14 8.20
C TYR A 149 9.50 20.12 8.57
N THR A 150 8.31 19.98 8.02
CA THR A 150 7.15 20.82 8.32
C THR A 150 5.95 19.93 8.64
N LEU A 151 5.38 20.11 9.83
CA LEU A 151 4.12 19.46 10.20
C LEU A 151 2.97 20.27 9.59
N ILE A 152 2.12 19.60 8.82
CA ILE A 152 0.89 20.16 8.30
C ILE A 152 -0.27 19.62 9.14
N GLU A 153 -0.95 20.50 9.86
CA GLU A 153 -2.05 20.14 10.76
C GLU A 153 -3.39 19.89 10.03
N GLU A 154 -3.43 20.06 8.71
CA GLU A 154 -4.59 19.71 7.90
C GLU A 154 -4.78 18.19 7.83
N LEU A 155 -6.02 17.73 8.00
CA LEU A 155 -6.35 16.31 7.92
C LEU A 155 -6.61 15.88 6.48
N LYS A 156 -5.71 15.06 5.92
CA LYS A 156 -5.78 14.55 4.56
C LYS A 156 -5.60 13.03 4.52
N THR A 157 -6.13 12.37 3.49
CA THR A 157 -5.78 10.97 3.20
C THR A 157 -4.29 10.87 2.87
N TRP A 158 -3.70 9.67 2.94
CA TRP A 158 -2.28 9.53 2.66
C TRP A 158 -1.91 10.05 1.25
N THR A 159 -2.73 9.71 0.24
CA THR A 159 -2.51 10.16 -1.14
C THR A 159 -2.66 11.67 -1.28
N GLU A 160 -3.68 12.26 -0.64
CA GLU A 160 -3.87 13.72 -0.63
C GLU A 160 -2.71 14.44 0.08
N ALA A 161 -2.20 13.86 1.18
CA ALA A 161 -1.07 14.38 1.94
C ALA A 161 0.22 14.31 1.12
N GLN A 162 0.49 13.19 0.46
CA GLN A 162 1.65 13.03 -0.41
C GLN A 162 1.62 14.03 -1.56
N GLN A 163 0.46 14.17 -2.22
CA GLN A 163 0.28 15.14 -3.30
C GLN A 163 0.54 16.56 -2.80
N TYR A 164 -0.01 16.93 -1.64
CA TYR A 164 0.24 18.24 -1.03
C TYR A 164 1.74 18.47 -0.79
N CYS A 165 2.44 17.50 -0.19
CA CYS A 165 3.87 17.66 0.07
C CYS A 165 4.68 17.79 -1.23
N LYS A 166 4.30 17.11 -2.31
CA LYS A 166 4.95 17.25 -3.62
C LYS A 166 4.67 18.62 -4.27
N GLU A 167 3.50 19.19 -4.05
CA GLU A 167 3.12 20.49 -4.61
C GLU A 167 3.73 21.68 -3.85
N HIS A 168 3.78 21.59 -2.52
CA HIS A 168 4.18 22.71 -1.65
C HIS A 168 5.57 22.55 -1.02
N HIS A 169 6.10 21.32 -0.96
CA HIS A 169 7.36 20.96 -0.32
C HIS A 169 8.20 20.07 -1.25
N THR A 170 8.76 18.97 -0.76
CA THR A 170 9.44 17.96 -1.59
C THR A 170 8.67 16.65 -1.64
N ASP A 171 8.45 16.01 -0.48
CA ASP A 171 7.55 14.87 -0.35
C ASP A 171 7.21 14.64 1.14
N LEU A 172 6.41 13.62 1.45
CA LEU A 172 6.25 13.12 2.81
C LEU A 172 7.59 12.69 3.41
N VAL A 173 7.75 12.88 4.72
CA VAL A 173 8.98 12.51 5.43
C VAL A 173 9.24 11.01 5.35
N SER A 174 10.47 10.64 5.00
CA SER A 174 11.04 9.31 5.16
C SER A 174 12.04 9.36 6.30
N ILE A 175 11.74 8.63 7.38
CA ILE A 175 12.50 8.67 8.63
C ILE A 175 13.64 7.67 8.53
N LYS A 176 14.89 8.13 8.68
CA LYS A 176 16.11 7.35 8.44
C LYS A 176 16.84 6.94 9.72
N SER A 177 16.42 7.44 10.88
CA SER A 177 17.05 7.11 12.16
C SER A 177 16.09 7.24 13.34
N ALA A 178 16.41 6.57 14.47
CA ALA A 178 15.65 6.67 15.70
C ALA A 178 15.67 8.10 16.29
N SER A 179 16.82 8.78 16.23
CA SER A 179 16.93 10.18 16.69
C SER A 179 16.01 11.11 15.89
N GLU A 180 15.97 10.94 14.57
CA GLU A 180 15.07 11.72 13.70
C GLU A 180 13.61 11.43 14.03
N ASN A 181 13.25 10.17 14.28
CA ASN A 181 11.90 9.78 14.69
C ASN A 181 11.47 10.49 15.97
N GLU A 182 12.29 10.46 17.02
CA GLU A 182 12.01 11.12 18.29
C GLU A 182 11.77 12.63 18.14
N ASP A 183 12.57 13.29 17.31
CA ASP A 183 12.48 14.73 17.11
C ASP A 183 11.24 15.13 16.30
N LEU A 184 10.83 14.31 15.32
CA LEU A 184 9.58 14.50 14.59
C LEU A 184 8.35 14.28 15.46
N VAL A 185 8.39 13.30 16.38
CA VAL A 185 7.32 13.07 17.36
C VAL A 185 7.16 14.24 18.32
N LYS A 186 8.29 14.79 18.81
CA LYS A 186 8.28 16.03 19.62
C LYS A 186 7.68 17.18 18.82
N LYS A 187 8.05 17.34 17.55
CA LYS A 187 7.51 18.38 16.65
C LYS A 187 6.00 18.20 16.41
N ALA A 188 5.54 16.96 16.30
CA ALA A 188 4.12 16.62 16.19
C ALA A 188 3.34 16.77 17.50
N GLN A 189 4.01 17.09 18.61
CA GLN A 189 3.40 17.21 19.95
C GLN A 189 2.63 15.95 20.35
N GLY A 190 3.13 14.78 19.93
CA GLY A 190 2.45 13.50 20.18
C GLY A 190 1.17 13.29 19.37
N LYS A 191 0.88 14.08 18.33
CA LYS A 191 -0.20 13.80 17.37
C LYS A 191 0.28 12.76 16.35
N PRO A 192 -0.58 11.81 15.93
CA PRO A 192 -0.24 10.89 14.86
C PRO A 192 -0.19 11.60 13.50
N PHE A 193 0.74 11.19 12.63
CA PHE A 193 0.92 11.81 11.32
C PHE A 193 1.35 10.83 10.22
N TRP A 194 1.01 11.15 8.96
CA TRP A 194 1.45 10.38 7.79
C TRP A 194 2.93 10.58 7.46
N ILE A 195 3.57 9.49 7.01
CA ILE A 195 4.95 9.46 6.52
C ILE A 195 5.03 8.76 5.16
N GLY A 196 6.10 9.01 4.40
CA GLY A 196 6.41 8.34 3.14
C GLY A 196 7.62 7.46 3.38
N LEU A 197 7.45 6.13 3.39
CA LEU A 197 8.54 5.17 3.61
C LEU A 197 9.67 5.36 2.60
#